data_AF-A0A9E0ZMI6-F1
#
_entry.id   AF-A0A9E0ZMI6-F1
#
_cell.length_a   1.000
_cell.length_b   1.000
_cell.length_c   1.000
_cell.angle_alpha   90.00
_cell.angle_beta   90.00
_cell.angle_gamma   90.00
#
_symmetry.space_group_name_H-M   'P 1'
#
loop_
_entity.id
_entity.type
_entity.pdbx_description
1 polymer ?
#
loop_
_entity_poly.entity_id
_entity_poly.type
_entity_poly.pdbx_seq_one_letter_code
_entity_poly.pdbx_strand_id
1 'polypeptide(L)'
;MGNKVALHLSGGIFFNLVLAARKKPLANQKECLKELLCIFDRSAKGLSGNSLVTIASRFRNCDPDLHSDYIRFGDPVVVEEFNGRIREDYASVVGEVKNYADQYLDLEVNGKWLVRALMELVEKDSLIQDNAKFMAIPGGLPAYKQEFPEMHVVYIYNLLLSVWHYICCTHGMTENGQETYFALSDFAGEQTEKV
;
A
#
# COMPACT_ATOMS: atom_id res chain seq x y z
N MET A 1 -8.76 -10.14 29.19
CA MET A 1 -8.98 -10.35 27.75
C MET A 1 -8.29 -9.21 27.05
N GLY A 2 -7.14 -9.44 26.42
CA GLY A 2 -6.41 -8.35 25.74
C GLY A 2 -7.26 -7.83 24.59
N ASN A 3 -7.47 -6.52 24.52
CA ASN A 3 -8.12 -5.91 23.37
C ASN A 3 -7.33 -6.30 22.12
N LYS A 4 -7.93 -7.14 21.27
CA LYS A 4 -7.35 -7.48 19.99
C LYS A 4 -7.44 -6.22 19.13
N VAL A 5 -6.30 -5.58 18.86
CA VAL A 5 -6.26 -4.41 17.98
C VAL A 5 -6.85 -4.81 16.64
N ALA A 6 -7.86 -4.05 16.17
CA ALA A 6 -8.39 -4.20 14.83
C ALA A 6 -7.33 -3.70 13.84
N LEU A 7 -6.88 -4.58 12.94
CA LEU A 7 -5.95 -4.21 11.89
C LEU A 7 -6.75 -3.71 10.69
N HIS A 8 -6.37 -2.55 10.17
CA HIS A 8 -7.03 -1.88 9.07
C HIS A 8 -6.02 -1.52 7.99
N LEU A 9 -6.34 -1.91 6.77
CA LEU A 9 -5.60 -1.50 5.60
C LEU A 9 -5.88 -0.02 5.32
N SER A 10 -4.81 0.74 5.13
CA SER A 10 -4.88 2.13 4.67
C SER A 10 -3.69 2.43 3.76
N GLY A 11 -3.75 3.56 3.05
CA GLY A 11 -2.60 4.02 2.25
C GLY A 11 -1.34 4.21 3.09
N GLY A 12 -1.47 4.78 4.29
CA GLY A 12 -0.34 4.97 5.20
C GLY A 12 0.22 3.66 5.74
N ILE A 13 -0.62 2.67 6.07
CA ILE A 13 -0.17 1.35 6.55
C ILE A 13 0.55 0.59 5.45
N PHE A 14 -0.04 0.53 4.25
CA PHE A 14 0.62 -0.05 3.08
C PHE A 14 1.99 0.60 2.85
N PHE A 15 2.05 1.93 2.93
CA PHE A 15 3.30 2.66 2.75
C PHE A 15 4.33 2.36 3.84
N ASN A 16 3.94 2.17 5.11
CA ASN A 16 4.88 1.72 6.15
C ASN A 16 5.49 0.35 5.83
N LEU A 17 4.69 -0.61 5.35
CA LEU A 17 5.19 -1.93 4.96
C LEU A 17 6.17 -1.84 3.78
N VAL A 18 5.85 -1.02 2.78
CA VAL A 18 6.74 -0.71 1.65
C VAL A 18 8.05 -0.06 2.14
N LEU A 19 7.96 0.92 3.05
CA LEU A 19 9.14 1.61 3.60
C LEU A 19 10.04 0.67 4.42
N ALA A 20 9.47 -0.32 5.11
CA ALA A 20 10.19 -1.33 5.87
C ALA A 20 10.93 -2.34 4.95
N ALA A 21 10.43 -2.56 3.74
CA ALA A 21 11.07 -3.41 2.73
C ALA A 21 12.12 -2.70 1.86
N ARG A 22 12.43 -1.41 2.11
CA ARG A 22 13.33 -0.62 1.25
C ARG A 22 14.76 -1.14 1.20
N LYS A 23 15.40 -0.92 0.04
CA LYS A 23 16.84 -1.12 -0.16
C LYS A 23 17.67 -0.23 0.78
N LYS A 24 18.87 -0.70 1.10
CA LYS A 24 19.92 0.10 1.74
C LYS A 24 20.90 0.63 0.68
N PRO A 25 21.39 1.89 0.78
CA PRO A 25 20.98 2.91 1.74
C PRO A 25 19.51 3.30 1.54
N LEU A 26 18.80 3.63 2.63
CA LEU A 26 17.36 3.82 2.62
C LEU A 26 16.94 4.84 1.56
N ALA A 27 16.20 4.36 0.56
CA ALA A 27 15.66 5.22 -0.49
C ALA A 27 14.78 6.32 0.12
N ASN A 28 14.82 7.53 -0.43
CA ASN A 28 14.16 8.69 0.18
C ASN A 28 12.65 8.47 0.32
N GLN A 29 12.13 8.54 1.55
CA GLN A 29 10.70 8.34 1.86
C GLN A 29 9.81 9.23 0.97
N LYS A 30 10.23 10.48 0.74
CA LYS A 30 9.41 11.44 0.01
C LYS A 30 9.30 11.06 -1.48
N GLU A 31 10.39 10.66 -2.11
CA GLU A 31 10.38 10.19 -3.51
C GLU A 31 9.65 8.86 -3.62
N CYS A 32 9.80 7.98 -2.63
CA CYS A 32 9.10 6.71 -2.55
C CYS A 32 7.57 6.89 -2.48
N LEU A 33 7.07 7.91 -1.77
CA LEU A 33 5.65 8.24 -1.79
C LEU A 33 5.24 8.83 -3.14
N LYS A 34 6.01 9.79 -3.66
CA LYS A 34 5.70 10.48 -4.92
C LYS A 34 5.54 9.48 -6.07
N GLU A 35 6.49 8.58 -6.24
CA GLU A 35 6.45 7.56 -7.30
C GLU A 35 5.29 6.57 -7.09
N LEU A 36 4.97 6.21 -5.84
CA LEU A 36 3.80 5.38 -5.54
C LEU A 36 2.49 6.07 -5.93
N LEU A 37 2.34 7.35 -5.58
CA LEU A 37 1.17 8.15 -5.99
C LEU A 37 1.11 8.31 -7.51
N CYS A 38 2.25 8.48 -8.19
CA CYS A 38 2.31 8.55 -9.65
C CYS A 38 1.81 7.29 -10.37
N ILE A 39 1.83 6.12 -9.71
CA ILE A 39 1.24 4.89 -10.28
C ILE A 39 -0.28 4.99 -10.32
N PHE A 40 -0.91 5.67 -9.36
CA PHE A 40 -2.35 5.91 -9.31
C PHE A 40 -2.77 7.14 -10.12
N ASP A 41 -2.11 8.27 -9.87
CA ASP A 41 -2.48 9.58 -10.37
C ASP A 41 -1.26 10.33 -10.89
N ARG A 42 -1.23 10.60 -12.20
CA ARG A 42 -0.08 11.25 -12.85
C ARG A 42 0.14 12.69 -12.40
N SER A 43 -0.85 13.36 -11.82
CA SER A 43 -0.70 14.72 -11.33
C SER A 43 0.28 14.81 -10.16
N ALA A 44 0.48 13.71 -9.42
CA ALA A 44 1.46 13.58 -8.33
C ALA A 44 2.90 13.91 -8.77
N LYS A 45 3.20 13.90 -10.08
CA LYS A 45 4.48 14.39 -10.62
C LYS A 45 4.78 15.85 -10.22
N GLY A 46 3.75 16.67 -10.05
CA GLY A 46 3.86 18.07 -9.61
C GLY A 46 4.28 18.23 -8.14
N LEU A 47 4.13 17.18 -7.31
CA LEU A 47 4.46 17.22 -5.90
C LEU A 47 5.97 17.36 -5.71
N SER A 48 6.40 18.38 -4.97
CA SER A 48 7.81 18.71 -4.76
C SER A 48 8.05 19.54 -3.50
N GLY A 49 9.32 19.81 -3.19
CA GLY A 49 9.73 20.73 -2.13
C GLY A 49 9.24 20.34 -0.72
N ASN A 50 8.96 21.37 0.09
CA ASN A 50 8.55 21.20 1.50
C ASN A 50 7.16 20.54 1.63
N SER A 51 6.27 20.76 0.66
CA SER A 51 4.96 20.12 0.63
C SER A 51 5.10 18.60 0.51
N LEU A 52 5.98 18.13 -0.39
CA LEU A 52 6.26 16.69 -0.54
C LEU A 52 6.80 16.07 0.76
N VAL A 53 7.74 16.75 1.42
CA VAL A 53 8.30 16.27 2.72
C VAL A 53 7.20 16.15 3.77
N THR A 54 6.36 17.17 3.89
CA THR A 54 5.28 17.22 4.89
C THR A 54 4.23 16.16 4.61
N ILE A 55 3.74 16.06 3.37
CA ILE A 55 2.76 15.07 2.96
C ILE A 55 3.31 13.66 3.17
N ALA A 56 4.57 13.39 2.80
CA ALA A 56 5.17 12.09 2.99
C ALA A 56 5.28 11.67 4.46
N SER A 57 5.57 12.61 5.36
CA SER A 57 5.61 12.35 6.80
C SER A 57 4.20 12.04 7.34
N ARG A 58 3.23 12.92 7.05
CA ARG A 58 1.85 12.79 7.54
C ARG A 58 1.16 11.55 6.99
N PHE A 59 1.36 11.24 5.70
CA PHE A 59 0.78 10.05 5.06
C PHE A 59 1.30 8.77 5.71
N ARG A 60 2.62 8.69 5.95
CA ARG A 60 3.22 7.58 6.68
C ARG A 60 2.62 7.44 8.09
N ASN A 61 2.36 8.52 8.78
CA ASN A 61 1.86 8.48 10.15
C ASN A 61 0.33 8.22 10.22
N CYS A 62 -0.33 7.97 9.09
CA CYS A 62 -1.79 7.83 9.02
C CYS A 62 -2.51 9.00 9.69
N ASP A 63 -2.01 10.22 9.45
CA ASP A 63 -2.54 11.45 10.04
C ASP A 63 -3.97 11.71 9.53
N PRO A 64 -5.00 11.71 10.40
CA PRO A 64 -6.39 11.86 9.99
C PRO A 64 -6.70 13.27 9.45
N ASP A 65 -5.90 14.27 9.80
CA ASP A 65 -6.07 15.65 9.36
C ASP A 65 -5.26 15.95 8.08
N LEU A 66 -4.73 14.92 7.41
CA LEU A 66 -3.99 15.07 6.17
C LEU A 66 -4.96 15.34 5.01
N HIS A 67 -4.98 16.60 4.57
CA HIS A 67 -5.61 16.99 3.31
C HIS A 67 -4.57 17.38 2.27
N SER A 68 -4.71 16.84 1.05
CA SER A 68 -3.81 17.13 -0.06
C SER A 68 -4.49 16.91 -1.41
N ASP A 69 -4.33 17.87 -2.33
CA ASP A 69 -4.79 17.74 -3.72
C ASP A 69 -4.10 16.62 -4.51
N TYR A 70 -3.05 16.00 -3.94
CA TYR A 70 -2.30 14.90 -4.55
C TYR A 70 -2.67 13.52 -4.00
N ILE A 71 -3.48 13.44 -2.93
CA ILE A 71 -3.98 12.18 -2.37
C ILE A 71 -5.49 12.14 -2.64
N ARG A 72 -5.85 11.67 -3.82
CA ARG A 72 -7.22 11.72 -4.37
C ARG A 72 -7.89 10.34 -4.38
N PHE A 73 -7.71 9.56 -3.32
CA PHE A 73 -8.31 8.22 -3.24
C PHE A 73 -9.84 8.32 -3.26
N GLY A 74 -10.48 7.43 -4.01
CA GLY A 74 -11.93 7.43 -4.22
C GLY A 74 -12.46 8.53 -5.14
N ASP A 75 -11.63 9.49 -5.59
CA ASP A 75 -12.07 10.50 -6.58
C ASP A 75 -12.54 9.79 -7.86
N PRO A 76 -13.82 9.94 -8.27
CA PRO A 76 -14.37 9.16 -9.38
C PRO A 76 -13.64 9.35 -10.72
N VAL A 77 -13.11 10.55 -10.97
CA VAL A 77 -12.41 10.87 -12.23
C VAL A 77 -11.04 10.20 -12.23
N VAL A 78 -10.30 10.34 -11.14
CA VAL A 78 -8.96 9.75 -11.01
C VAL A 78 -9.04 8.21 -10.97
N VAL A 79 -10.04 7.68 -10.27
CA VAL A 79 -10.30 6.24 -10.20
C VAL A 79 -10.65 5.68 -11.58
N GLU A 80 -11.51 6.33 -12.37
CA GLU A 80 -11.82 5.84 -13.72
C GLU A 80 -10.59 5.93 -14.64
N GLU A 81 -9.78 6.98 -14.55
CA GLU A 81 -8.52 7.06 -15.32
C GLU A 81 -7.56 5.92 -14.97
N PHE A 82 -7.41 5.61 -13.68
CA PHE A 82 -6.57 4.49 -13.25
C PHE A 82 -7.12 3.14 -13.70
N ASN A 83 -8.43 2.93 -13.55
CA ASN A 83 -9.11 1.71 -14.01
C ASN A 83 -9.01 1.56 -15.53
N GLY A 84 -9.10 2.66 -16.27
CA GLY A 84 -8.90 2.70 -17.72
C GLY A 84 -7.52 2.15 -18.11
N ARG A 85 -6.44 2.65 -17.47
CA ARG A 85 -5.08 2.14 -17.71
C ARG A 85 -4.94 0.65 -17.43
N ILE A 86 -5.53 0.16 -16.34
CA ILE A 86 -5.53 -1.27 -15.97
C ILE A 86 -6.28 -2.11 -17.00
N ARG A 87 -7.42 -1.61 -17.51
CA ARG A 87 -8.27 -2.31 -18.49
C ARG A 87 -7.64 -2.35 -19.88
N GLU A 88 -6.97 -1.27 -20.27
CA GLU A 88 -6.32 -1.13 -21.59
C GLU A 88 -5.01 -1.91 -21.67
N ASP A 89 -4.14 -1.78 -20.66
CA ASP A 89 -2.84 -2.46 -20.64
C ASP A 89 -2.40 -2.76 -19.21
N TYR A 90 -2.98 -3.83 -18.65
CA TYR A 90 -2.63 -4.35 -17.33
C TYR A 90 -1.13 -4.62 -17.19
N ALA A 91 -0.49 -5.17 -18.22
CA ALA A 91 0.93 -5.55 -18.18
C ALA A 91 1.84 -4.32 -18.04
N SER A 92 1.50 -3.23 -18.74
CA SER A 92 2.20 -1.95 -18.62
C SER A 92 2.10 -1.38 -17.20
N VAL A 93 0.91 -1.38 -16.59
CA VAL A 93 0.73 -0.89 -15.20
C VAL A 93 1.48 -1.77 -14.18
N VAL A 94 1.48 -3.10 -14.36
CA VAL A 94 2.35 -3.99 -13.57
C VAL A 94 3.83 -3.66 -13.77
N GLY A 95 4.24 -3.30 -14.98
CA GLY A 95 5.58 -2.82 -15.30
C GLY A 95 5.97 -1.56 -14.51
N GLU A 96 5.04 -0.63 -14.31
CA GLU A 96 5.28 0.55 -13.46
C GLU A 96 5.52 0.17 -12.00
N VAL A 97 4.70 -0.74 -11.45
CA VAL A 97 4.89 -1.26 -10.08
C VAL A 97 6.20 -2.03 -9.97
N LYS A 98 6.58 -2.77 -11.00
CA LYS A 98 7.87 -3.47 -11.06
C LYS A 98 9.04 -2.48 -11.03
N ASN A 99 9.00 -1.45 -11.86
CA ASN A 99 10.05 -0.42 -11.90
C ASN A 99 10.19 0.28 -10.55
N TYR A 100 9.05 0.64 -9.94
CA TYR A 100 9.02 1.17 -8.58
C TYR A 100 9.65 0.21 -7.57
N ALA A 101 9.19 -1.04 -7.54
CA ALA A 101 9.65 -2.00 -6.57
C ALA A 101 11.14 -2.33 -6.74
N ASP A 102 11.62 -2.50 -7.97
CA ASP A 102 13.04 -2.75 -8.26
C ASP A 102 13.92 -1.55 -7.91
N GLN A 103 13.40 -0.33 -7.99
CA GLN A 103 14.14 0.87 -7.61
C GLN A 103 14.21 1.04 -6.09
N TYR A 104 13.11 0.82 -5.38
CA TYR A 104 12.97 1.21 -3.97
C TYR A 104 13.09 0.04 -2.98
N LEU A 105 12.76 -1.20 -3.36
CA LEU A 105 12.54 -2.32 -2.45
C LEU A 105 13.58 -3.43 -2.58
N ASP A 106 14.03 -3.94 -1.45
CA ASP A 106 14.88 -5.12 -1.37
C ASP A 106 14.00 -6.37 -1.36
N LEU A 107 13.50 -6.75 -2.54
CA LEU A 107 12.60 -7.90 -2.67
C LEU A 107 13.33 -9.24 -2.50
N GLU A 108 14.65 -9.28 -2.64
CA GLU A 108 15.44 -10.48 -2.39
C GLU A 108 15.42 -10.82 -0.90
N VAL A 109 15.67 -9.83 -0.04
CA VAL A 109 15.69 -10.00 1.41
C VAL A 109 14.28 -9.95 2.00
N ASN A 110 13.49 -8.94 1.65
CA ASN A 110 12.23 -8.61 2.31
C ASN A 110 10.98 -9.08 1.54
N GLY A 111 11.10 -9.59 0.33
CA GLY A 111 9.95 -9.88 -0.53
C GLY A 111 8.97 -10.89 0.07
N LYS A 112 9.47 -11.99 0.65
CA LYS A 112 8.62 -13.00 1.33
C LYS A 112 7.90 -12.42 2.55
N TRP A 113 8.59 -11.58 3.31
CA TRP A 113 8.02 -10.91 4.47
C TRP A 113 6.92 -9.93 4.05
N LEU A 114 7.19 -9.09 3.05
CA LEU A 114 6.26 -8.09 2.55
C LEU A 114 4.97 -8.72 2.02
N VAL A 115 5.08 -9.81 1.24
CA VAL A 115 3.92 -10.58 0.76
C VAL A 115 3.06 -11.07 1.91
N ARG A 116 3.68 -11.71 2.92
CA ARG A 116 2.95 -12.24 4.08
C ARG A 116 2.27 -11.13 4.87
N ALA A 117 2.99 -10.03 5.14
CA ALA A 117 2.46 -8.90 5.89
C ALA A 117 1.25 -8.26 5.20
N LEU A 118 1.30 -8.11 3.87
CA LEU A 118 0.18 -7.56 3.09
C LEU A 118 -1.02 -8.50 3.07
N MET A 119 -0.81 -9.79 2.84
CA MET A 119 -1.90 -10.77 2.81
C MET A 119 -2.57 -10.91 4.18
N GLU A 120 -1.77 -11.01 5.25
CA GLU A 120 -2.28 -11.10 6.62
C GLU A 120 -3.04 -9.84 7.03
N LEU A 121 -2.58 -8.65 6.60
CA LEU A 121 -3.29 -7.39 6.85
C LEU A 121 -4.66 -7.38 6.15
N VAL A 122 -4.71 -7.76 4.87
CA VAL A 122 -5.97 -7.84 4.11
C VAL A 122 -6.92 -8.88 4.71
N GLU A 123 -6.40 -10.03 5.10
CA GLU A 123 -7.18 -11.11 5.72
C GLU A 123 -7.80 -10.66 7.05
N LYS A 124 -7.01 -10.04 7.93
CA LYS A 124 -7.43 -9.63 9.27
C LYS A 124 -8.29 -8.37 9.30
N ASP A 125 -8.27 -7.57 8.23
CA ASP A 125 -9.10 -6.37 8.16
C ASP A 125 -10.58 -6.72 7.95
N SER A 126 -11.34 -6.65 9.05
CA SER A 126 -12.78 -6.95 9.06
C SER A 126 -13.64 -6.00 8.22
N LEU A 127 -13.10 -4.85 7.80
CA LEU A 127 -13.83 -3.91 6.92
C LEU A 127 -13.75 -4.32 5.45
N ILE A 128 -12.77 -5.16 5.09
CA ILE A 128 -12.65 -5.73 3.74
C ILE A 128 -13.53 -6.98 3.68
N GLN A 129 -14.52 -6.97 2.80
CA GLN A 129 -15.42 -8.11 2.62
C GLN A 129 -14.67 -9.31 2.01
N ASP A 130 -15.09 -10.52 2.36
CA ASP A 130 -14.47 -11.77 1.89
C ASP A 130 -14.48 -11.92 0.35
N ASN A 131 -15.47 -11.32 -0.31
CA ASN A 131 -15.62 -11.27 -1.76
C ASN A 131 -14.94 -10.04 -2.40
N ALA A 132 -14.17 -9.25 -1.65
CA ALA A 132 -13.36 -8.16 -2.20
C ALA A 132 -12.35 -8.71 -3.21
N LYS A 133 -12.29 -8.06 -4.38
CA LYS A 133 -11.47 -8.50 -5.50
C LYS A 133 -10.11 -7.81 -5.48
N PHE A 134 -9.05 -8.60 -5.63
CA PHE A 134 -7.68 -8.14 -5.80
C PHE A 134 -7.16 -8.72 -7.11
N MET A 135 -6.73 -7.88 -8.05
CA MET A 135 -6.25 -8.29 -9.39
C MET A 135 -4.83 -8.90 -9.33
N ALA A 136 -4.59 -9.81 -8.38
CA ALA A 136 -3.28 -10.25 -7.94
C ALA A 136 -2.69 -11.41 -8.77
N ILE A 137 -3.45 -11.91 -9.75
CA ILE A 137 -3.04 -12.98 -10.64
C ILE A 137 -2.67 -12.38 -12.02
N PRO A 138 -1.58 -12.85 -12.67
CA PRO A 138 -1.17 -12.38 -13.99
C PRO A 138 -2.31 -12.38 -15.02
N GLY A 139 -2.28 -11.40 -15.92
CA GLY A 139 -3.35 -11.18 -16.90
C GLY A 139 -4.55 -10.40 -16.36
N GLY A 140 -4.45 -9.81 -15.16
CA GLY A 140 -5.54 -9.07 -14.55
C GLY A 140 -6.66 -9.99 -14.07
N LEU A 141 -6.30 -11.17 -13.57
CA LEU A 141 -7.27 -12.09 -12.99
C LEU A 141 -7.45 -11.79 -11.49
N PRO A 142 -8.69 -11.82 -10.97
CA PRO A 142 -8.93 -11.56 -9.56
C PRO A 142 -8.58 -12.78 -8.70
N ALA A 143 -8.01 -12.52 -7.53
CA ALA A 143 -8.11 -13.35 -6.34
C ALA A 143 -9.07 -12.65 -5.36
N TYR A 144 -9.91 -13.41 -4.69
CA TYR A 144 -10.78 -12.89 -3.64
C TYR A 144 -10.07 -12.93 -2.29
N LYS A 145 -10.40 -12.00 -1.38
CA LYS A 145 -9.81 -11.97 -0.02
C LYS A 145 -9.85 -13.35 0.65
N GLN A 146 -10.99 -14.05 0.59
CA GLN A 146 -11.15 -15.37 1.19
C GLN A 146 -10.20 -16.46 0.62
N GLU A 147 -9.65 -16.26 -0.58
CA GLU A 147 -8.75 -17.21 -1.23
C GLU A 147 -7.28 -16.98 -0.83
N PHE A 148 -6.95 -15.85 -0.19
CA PHE A 148 -5.57 -15.51 0.18
C PHE A 148 -4.88 -16.60 1.02
N PRO A 149 -5.53 -17.22 2.03
CA PRO A 149 -4.93 -18.30 2.81
C PRO A 149 -4.54 -19.53 1.98
N GLU A 150 -5.19 -19.74 0.83
CA GLU A 150 -4.99 -20.90 -0.05
C GLU A 150 -3.99 -20.63 -1.19
N MET A 151 -3.54 -19.38 -1.35
CA MET A 151 -2.60 -19.02 -2.42
C MET A 151 -1.19 -19.56 -2.16
N HIS A 152 -0.80 -20.61 -2.90
CA HIS A 152 0.55 -21.18 -2.83
C HIS A 152 1.60 -20.43 -3.68
N VAL A 153 1.15 -19.69 -4.69
CA VAL A 153 2.00 -18.91 -5.59
C VAL A 153 1.52 -17.47 -5.58
N VAL A 154 2.44 -16.54 -5.29
CA VAL A 154 2.14 -15.11 -5.24
C VAL A 154 3.06 -14.37 -6.18
N TYR A 155 2.47 -13.55 -7.05
CA TYR A 155 3.18 -12.67 -7.97
C TYR A 155 3.32 -11.31 -7.32
N ILE A 156 4.47 -11.03 -6.70
CA ILE A 156 4.64 -9.88 -5.79
C ILE A 156 4.28 -8.53 -6.42
N TYR A 157 4.62 -8.29 -7.69
CA TYR A 157 4.27 -7.03 -8.36
C TYR A 157 2.77 -6.89 -8.59
N ASN A 158 2.08 -7.99 -8.93
CA ASN A 158 0.63 -8.02 -9.08
C ASN A 158 -0.07 -7.85 -7.73
N LEU A 159 0.45 -8.47 -6.66
CA LEU A 159 -0.06 -8.26 -5.30
C LEU A 159 0.07 -6.80 -4.88
N LEU A 160 1.26 -6.20 -5.06
CA LEU A 160 1.49 -4.78 -4.75
C LEU A 160 0.54 -3.87 -5.52
N LEU A 161 0.39 -4.09 -6.83
CA LEU A 161 -0.56 -3.36 -7.67
C LEU A 161 -1.99 -3.51 -7.14
N SER A 162 -2.40 -4.73 -6.78
CA SER A 162 -3.78 -5.03 -6.41
C SER A 162 -4.17 -4.44 -5.07
N VAL A 163 -3.29 -4.51 -4.08
CA VAL A 163 -3.54 -3.91 -2.77
C VAL A 163 -3.55 -2.39 -2.90
N TRP A 164 -2.61 -1.83 -3.68
CA TRP A 164 -2.59 -0.38 -3.96
C TRP A 164 -3.85 0.08 -4.71
N HIS A 165 -4.28 -0.69 -5.71
CA HIS A 165 -5.52 -0.44 -6.45
C HIS A 165 -6.74 -0.45 -5.54
N TYR A 166 -6.87 -1.46 -4.67
CA TYR A 166 -7.95 -1.52 -3.69
C TYR A 166 -7.97 -0.28 -2.80
N ILE A 167 -6.80 0.14 -2.28
CA ILE A 167 -6.66 1.34 -1.45
C ILE A 167 -7.11 2.59 -2.21
N CYS A 168 -6.58 2.82 -3.41
CA CYS A 168 -6.84 4.05 -4.15
C CYS A 168 -8.28 4.16 -4.66
N CYS A 169 -8.93 3.03 -4.94
CA CYS A 169 -10.30 2.98 -5.47
C CYS A 169 -11.38 2.91 -4.39
N THR A 170 -11.01 2.69 -3.12
CA THR A 170 -11.96 2.59 -2.01
C THR A 170 -12.00 3.90 -1.22
N HIS A 171 -13.21 4.38 -0.92
CA HIS A 171 -13.39 5.59 -0.12
C HIS A 171 -12.98 5.36 1.34
N GLY A 172 -12.41 6.38 1.99
CA GLY A 172 -12.04 6.33 3.42
C GLY A 172 -10.70 5.64 3.73
N MET A 173 -9.96 5.18 2.71
CA MET A 173 -8.68 4.48 2.91
C MET A 173 -7.51 5.39 3.35
N THR A 174 -7.75 6.69 3.52
CA THR A 174 -6.82 7.65 4.14
C THR A 174 -6.98 7.72 5.66
N GLU A 175 -8.15 7.40 6.20
CA GLU A 175 -8.55 7.73 7.58
C GLU A 175 -8.42 6.53 8.55
N ASN A 176 -8.56 5.30 8.05
CA ASN A 176 -8.68 4.11 8.91
C ASN A 176 -7.33 3.50 9.37
N GLY A 177 -6.20 4.18 9.18
CA GLY A 177 -4.87 3.60 9.43
C GLY A 177 -4.30 3.80 10.84
N GLN A 178 -4.77 4.79 11.58
CA GLN A 178 -4.05 5.30 12.75
C GLN A 178 -3.94 4.29 13.90
N GLU A 179 -5.03 3.57 14.19
CA GLU A 179 -5.03 2.52 15.22
C GLU A 179 -4.04 1.39 14.90
N THR A 180 -3.99 0.99 13.62
CA THR A 180 -3.04 -0.02 13.15
C THR A 180 -1.60 0.49 13.22
N TYR A 181 -1.37 1.76 12.92
CA TYR A 181 -0.05 2.38 12.98
C TYR A 181 0.48 2.38 14.42
N PHE A 182 -0.34 2.77 15.40
CA PHE A 182 0.06 2.75 16.81
C PHE A 182 0.32 1.32 17.29
N ALA A 183 -0.56 0.37 16.99
CA ALA A 183 -0.35 -1.01 17.39
C ALA A 183 0.95 -1.59 16.84
N LEU A 184 1.25 -1.38 15.56
CA LEU A 184 2.51 -1.82 14.96
C LEU A 184 3.74 -1.14 15.58
N SER A 185 3.62 0.11 16.00
CA SER A 185 4.69 0.88 16.64
C SER A 185 4.95 0.42 18.08
N ASP A 186 3.88 0.15 18.84
CA ASP A 186 3.96 -0.37 20.21
C ASP A 186 4.58 -1.78 20.23
N PHE A 187 4.19 -2.65 19.29
CA PHE A 187 4.83 -3.96 19.12
C PHE A 187 6.33 -3.85 18.81
N ALA A 188 6.77 -2.84 18.07
CA ALA A 188 8.20 -2.64 17.80
C ALA A 188 8.96 -2.15 19.04
N GLY A 189 8.34 -1.29 19.87
CA GLY A 189 8.91 -0.78 21.12
C GLY A 189 9.11 -1.87 22.17
N GLU A 190 8.13 -2.76 22.35
CA GLU A 190 8.20 -3.87 23.32
C GLU A 190 9.28 -4.90 22.98
N GLN A 191 9.62 -5.08 21.71
CA GLN A 191 10.69 -5.98 21.27
C GLN A 191 12.09 -5.37 21.50
N THR A 192 12.20 -4.04 21.55
CA THR A 192 13.46 -3.34 21.83
C THR A 192 13.79 -3.20 23.31
N GLU A 193 12.81 -3.30 24.22
CA GLU A 193 13.03 -3.22 25.68
C GLU A 193 13.43 -4.55 26.32
N LYS A 194 13.47 -5.65 25.56
CA LYS A 194 13.99 -6.95 26.00
C LYS A 194 15.41 -7.17 25.48
N VAL A 195 16.38 -6.44 26.05
CA VAL A 195 17.82 -6.75 25.97
C VAL A 195 18.41 -6.73 27.37
#